data_AF-A0A3D0H3C3-F1
#
_entry.id   AF-A0A3D0H3C3-F1
#
_cell.length_a   1.000
_cell.length_b   1.000
_cell.length_c   1.000
_cell.angle_alpha   90.00
_cell.angle_beta   90.00
_cell.angle_gamma   90.00
#
_symmetry.space_group_name_H-M   'P 1'
#
loop_
_entity.id
_entity.type
_entity.pdbx_description
1 polymer ?
#
loop_
_entity_poly.entity_id
_entity_poly.type
_entity_poly.pdbx_seq_one_letter_code
_entity_poly.pdbx_strand_id
1 'polypeptide(L)'
;MSMKMAVEPEGPTKPPWLRVRLCDGTVAERVRETMRRLGLETVCEQARCPNQGECWSQGTATVLILGEVCTRRCGFCAVSSGVPETVDPY
;
A
#
# COMPACT_ATOMS: atom_id res chain seq x y z
N MET A 1 0.04 19.07 23.16
CA MET A 1 -0.57 19.39 21.86
C MET A 1 0.53 19.37 20.81
N SER A 2 0.82 18.21 20.21
CA SER A 2 1.83 18.14 19.15
C SER A 2 1.18 18.43 17.80
N MET A 3 1.46 19.62 17.30
CA MET A 3 1.09 20.08 15.96
C MET A 3 1.85 19.22 14.94
N LYS A 4 1.14 18.37 14.19
CA LYS A 4 1.74 17.63 13.08
C LYS A 4 2.07 18.64 11.97
N MET A 5 3.36 18.76 11.64
CA MET A 5 3.83 19.53 10.49
C MET A 5 3.20 18.97 9.21
N ALA A 6 2.56 19.83 8.42
CA ALA A 6 2.17 19.48 7.06
C ALA A 6 3.44 19.31 6.23
N VAL A 7 3.67 18.10 5.71
CA VAL A 7 4.71 17.85 4.72
C VAL A 7 4.25 18.49 3.42
N GLU A 8 4.92 19.56 3.00
CA GLU A 8 4.76 20.14 1.67
C GLU A 8 5.16 19.08 0.62
N PRO A 9 4.39 18.86 -0.45
CA PRO A 9 4.69 17.82 -1.42
C PRO A 9 5.97 18.18 -2.20
N GLU A 10 7.05 17.45 -1.96
CA GLU A 10 8.27 17.58 -2.76
C GLU A 10 8.05 16.97 -4.16
N GLY A 11 8.03 17.82 -5.19
CA GLY A 11 7.99 17.41 -6.59
C GLY A 11 6.96 18.18 -7.44
N PRO A 12 6.99 18.00 -8.77
CA PRO A 12 6.02 18.63 -9.66
C PRO A 12 4.62 18.15 -9.32
N THR A 13 3.68 19.10 -9.23
CA THR A 13 2.27 18.80 -9.02
C THR A 13 1.79 17.80 -10.07
N LYS A 14 1.23 16.68 -9.60
CA LYS A 14 0.65 15.67 -10.51
C LYS A 14 -0.45 16.32 -11.37
N PRO A 15 -0.48 16.05 -12.69
CA PRO A 15 -1.48 16.63 -13.57
C PRO A 15 -2.90 16.15 -13.19
N PRO A 16 -3.95 16.93 -13.48
CA PRO A 16 -5.32 16.60 -13.04
C PRO A 16 -5.81 15.21 -13.47
N TRP A 17 -5.43 14.75 -14.66
CA TRP A 17 -5.83 13.46 -15.22
C TRP A 17 -5.16 12.25 -14.53
N LEU A 18 -4.10 12.45 -13.75
CA LEU A 18 -3.39 11.39 -13.02
C LEU A 18 -3.90 11.23 -11.58
N ARG A 19 -4.88 12.05 -11.15
CA ARG A 19 -5.42 12.00 -9.79
C ARG A 19 -6.60 11.04 -9.74
N VAL A 20 -6.58 10.17 -8.74
CA VAL A 20 -7.69 9.27 -8.44
C VAL A 20 -8.62 9.90 -7.40
N ARG A 21 -9.89 9.51 -7.42
CA ARG A 21 -10.80 9.78 -6.30
C ARG A 21 -10.60 8.67 -5.28
N LEU A 22 -10.57 9.04 -4.00
CA LEU A 22 -10.60 8.04 -2.94
C LEU A 22 -12.00 7.41 -2.95
N CYS A 23 -12.05 6.11 -3.27
CA CYS A 23 -13.27 5.33 -3.17
C CYS A 23 -13.42 4.81 -1.75
N ASP A 24 -14.51 5.21 -1.09
CA ASP A 24 -15.02 4.65 0.14
C ASP A 24 -16.08 3.60 -0.18
N GLY A 25 -15.81 2.36 0.18
CA GLY A 25 -16.72 1.25 -0.06
C GLY A 25 -16.67 0.27 1.09
N THR A 26 -17.84 -0.21 1.54
CA THR A 26 -17.95 -1.23 2.59
C THR A 26 -17.16 -2.50 2.25
N VAL A 27 -17.08 -2.85 0.96
CA VAL A 27 -16.27 -3.98 0.47
C VAL A 27 -14.77 -3.71 0.62
N ALA A 28 -14.32 -2.50 0.30
CA ALA A 28 -12.91 -2.15 0.43
C ALA A 28 -12.43 -2.25 1.89
N GLU A 29 -13.28 -1.83 2.83
CA GLU A 29 -12.98 -1.99 4.26
C GLU A 29 -13.00 -3.46 4.69
N ARG A 30 -13.88 -4.30 4.14
CA ARG A 30 -13.85 -5.75 4.39
C ARG A 30 -12.57 -6.40 3.88
N VAL A 31 -12.06 -6.01 2.71
CA VAL A 31 -10.78 -6.49 2.19
C VAL A 31 -9.66 -6.05 3.13
N ARG A 32 -9.62 -4.77 3.50
CA ARG A 32 -8.65 -4.22 4.47
C ARG A 32 -8.63 -5.01 5.78
N GLU A 33 -9.80 -5.20 6.37
CA GLU A 33 -9.95 -5.91 7.65
C GLU A 33 -9.55 -7.38 7.52
N THR A 34 -9.85 -8.01 6.39
CA THR A 34 -9.45 -9.40 6.13
C THR A 34 -7.93 -9.54 6.05
N MET A 35 -7.24 -8.65 5.32
CA MET A 35 -5.78 -8.67 5.21
C MET A 35 -5.13 -8.47 6.59
N ARG A 36 -5.60 -7.47 7.35
CA ARG A 36 -5.12 -7.20 8.71
C ARG A 36 -5.35 -8.36 9.67
N ARG A 37 -6.55 -8.94 9.65
CA ARG A 37 -6.90 -10.10 10.51
C ARG A 37 -6.07 -11.34 10.18
N LEU A 38 -5.67 -11.51 8.92
CA LEU A 38 -4.85 -12.64 8.48
C LEU A 38 -3.34 -12.35 8.56
N GLY A 39 -2.93 -11.13 8.94
CA GLY A 39 -1.52 -10.74 8.95
C GLY A 39 -0.87 -10.75 7.57
N LEU A 40 -1.65 -10.47 6.51
CA LEU A 40 -1.16 -10.51 5.13
C LEU A 40 -0.78 -9.12 4.64
N GLU A 41 0.43 -9.03 4.11
CA GLU A 41 0.92 -7.84 3.40
C GLU A 41 0.39 -7.78 1.98
N THR A 42 0.18 -6.56 1.45
CA THR A 42 -0.29 -6.36 0.07
C THR A 42 0.61 -5.41 -0.69
N VAL A 43 0.86 -5.70 -1.97
CA VAL A 43 1.55 -4.73 -2.84
C VAL A 43 0.69 -3.48 -3.06
N CYS A 44 -0.63 -3.59 -2.88
CA CYS A 44 -1.56 -2.45 -2.94
C CYS A 44 -1.13 -1.34 -1.98
N GLU A 45 -0.78 -1.71 -0.75
CA GLU A 45 -0.35 -0.78 0.30
C GLU A 45 1.14 -0.47 0.20
N GLN A 46 1.99 -1.51 0.12
CA GLN A 46 3.45 -1.36 0.17
C GLN A 46 4.02 -0.59 -1.02
N ALA A 47 3.41 -0.72 -2.21
CA ALA A 47 3.82 0.04 -3.38
C ALA A 47 3.07 1.38 -3.54
N ARG A 48 2.19 1.75 -2.59
CA ARG A 48 1.37 2.97 -2.63
C ARG A 48 0.52 3.06 -3.91
N CYS A 49 -0.14 1.95 -4.26
CA CYS A 49 -0.89 1.83 -5.50
C CYS A 49 -2.07 2.81 -5.52
N PRO A 50 -2.21 3.68 -6.54
CA PRO A 50 -3.32 4.63 -6.61
C PRO A 50 -4.68 3.94 -6.81
N ASN A 51 -4.69 2.68 -7.26
CA ASN A 51 -5.91 1.93 -7.56
C ASN A 51 -6.40 1.08 -6.38
N GLN A 52 -5.77 1.18 -5.19
CA GLN A 52 -6.12 0.36 -4.01
C GLN A 52 -7.63 0.40 -3.70
N GLY A 53 -8.23 1.60 -3.67
CA GLY A 53 -9.65 1.74 -3.37
C GLY A 53 -10.56 1.07 -4.40
N GLU A 54 -10.24 1.23 -5.69
CA GLU A 54 -10.98 0.62 -6.78
C GLU A 54 -10.88 -0.91 -6.74
N CYS A 55 -9.67 -1.47 -6.71
CA CYS A 55 -9.46 -2.92 -6.65
C CYS A 55 -10.14 -3.55 -5.42
N TRP A 56 -9.98 -2.94 -4.25
CA TRP A 56 -10.55 -3.48 -3.02
C TRP A 56 -12.07 -3.37 -3.00
N SER A 57 -12.66 -2.33 -3.59
CA SER A 57 -14.13 -2.23 -3.74
C SER A 57 -14.72 -3.36 -4.57
N GLN A 58 -13.92 -3.94 -5.48
CA GLN A 58 -14.27 -5.11 -6.29
C GLN A 58 -13.92 -6.43 -5.58
N GLY A 59 -13.50 -6.39 -4.30
CA GLY A 59 -13.08 -7.58 -3.55
C GLY A 59 -11.75 -8.17 -4.00
N THR A 60 -10.91 -7.39 -4.69
CA THR A 60 -9.64 -7.85 -5.27
C THR A 60 -8.46 -7.23 -4.54
N ALA A 61 -7.46 -8.05 -4.18
CA ALA A 61 -6.18 -7.60 -3.63
C ALA A 61 -5.04 -8.47 -4.18
N THR A 62 -3.84 -7.89 -4.26
CA THR A 62 -2.62 -8.62 -4.61
C THR A 62 -1.74 -8.73 -3.39
N VAL A 63 -1.60 -9.95 -2.88
CA VAL A 63 -0.82 -10.26 -1.68
C VAL A 63 0.67 -10.23 -2.00
N LEU A 64 1.45 -9.71 -1.06
CA LEU A 64 2.90 -9.77 -1.08
C LEU A 64 3.36 -10.88 -0.14
N ILE A 65 3.87 -11.98 -0.72
CA ILE A 65 4.46 -13.07 0.06
C ILE A 65 5.85 -12.68 0.55
N LEU A 66 6.32 -13.34 1.61
CA LEU A 66 7.64 -13.11 2.24
C LEU A 66 7.79 -11.73 2.92
N GLY A 67 6.67 -11.08 3.25
CA GLY A 67 6.64 -9.84 4.02
C GLY A 67 6.79 -8.56 3.19
N GLU A 68 6.88 -7.42 3.87
CA GLU A 68 6.90 -6.08 3.27
C GLU A 68 8.29 -5.55 2.90
N VAL A 69 9.36 -6.28 3.22
CA VAL A 69 10.74 -5.83 3.02
C VAL A 69 11.38 -6.55 1.84
N CYS A 70 11.80 -5.77 0.83
CA CYS A 70 12.55 -6.28 -0.31
C CYS A 70 14.06 -6.15 -0.06
N THR A 71 14.83 -7.20 -0.38
CA THR A 71 16.30 -7.14 -0.34
C THR A 71 16.89 -6.36 -1.52
N ARG A 72 16.08 -6.04 -2.53
CA ARG A 72 16.46 -5.21 -3.68
C ARG A 72 15.99 -3.78 -3.48
N ARG A 73 16.58 -2.86 -4.25
CA ARG A 73 16.25 -1.43 -4.23
C ARG A 73 16.06 -0.88 -5.64
N CYS A 74 15.01 -1.33 -6.31
CA CYS A 74 14.66 -0.84 -7.64
C CYS A 74 14.32 0.66 -7.56
N GLY A 75 14.88 1.49 -8.44
CA GLY A 75 14.75 2.96 -8.37
C GLY A 75 13.31 3.50 -8.50
N PHE A 76 12.36 2.67 -8.93
CA PHE A 76 10.95 3.03 -9.07
C PHE A 76 10.05 2.43 -7.96
N CYS A 77 10.55 1.45 -7.19
CA CYS A 77 9.72 0.66 -6.29
C CYS A 77 9.59 1.37 -4.93
N ALA A 78 8.36 1.50 -4.44
CA ALA A 78 8.08 2.12 -3.15
C ALA A 78 8.11 1.14 -1.96
N VAL A 79 8.19 -0.17 -2.22
CA VAL A 79 8.32 -1.20 -1.17
C VAL A 79 9.59 -0.96 -0.36
N SER A 80 9.49 -1.08 0.96
CA SER A 80 10.61 -0.88 1.87
C SER A 80 11.78 -1.79 1.51
N SER A 81 13.01 -1.25 1.55
CA SER A 81 14.23 -2.02 1.31
C SER A 81 14.99 -2.26 2.60
N GLY A 82 15.50 -3.47 2.79
CA GLY A 82 16.17 -3.84 4.04
C GLY A 82 16.40 -5.34 4.20
N VAL A 83 16.63 -5.75 5.44
CA VAL A 83 16.72 -7.16 5.84
C VAL A 83 15.30 -7.61 6.23
N PRO A 84 14.71 -8.61 5.56
CA PRO A 84 13.39 -9.11 5.88
C PRO A 84 13.41 -9.95 7.17
N GLU A 85 12.21 -10.21 7.71
CA GLU A 85 12.01 -11.18 8.78
C GLU A 85 12.33 -12.61 8.31
N THR A 86 12.41 -13.54 9.26
CA THR A 86 12.56 -14.97 8.94
C THR A 86 11.35 -15.46 8.16
N VAL A 87 11.60 -16.25 7.11
CA VAL A 87 10.55 -16.85 6.28
C VAL A 87 9.60 -17.67 7.15
N ASP A 88 8.29 -17.44 6.99
CA ASP A 88 7.26 -18.31 7.55
C ASP A 88 7.36 -19.70 6.89
N PRO A 89 7.70 -20.76 7.65
CA PRO A 89 7.91 -22.09 7.07
C PRO A 89 6.63 -22.88 6.82
N TYR A 90 5.45 -22.34 7.12
CA TYR A 90 4.18 -23.07 7.05
C TYR A 90 3.13 -22.42 6.14
#